data_AF-A0A0D9AMK9-F1
#
_entry.id   AF-A0A0D9AMK9-F1
#
_cell.length_a   1.000
_cell.length_b   1.000
_cell.length_c   1.000
_cell.angle_alpha   90.00
_cell.angle_beta   90.00
_cell.angle_gamma   90.00
#
_symmetry.space_group_name_H-M   'P 1'
#
loop_
_entity.id
_entity.type
_entity.pdbx_description
1 polymer ?
#
loop_
_entity_poly.entity_id
_entity_poly.type
_entity_poly.pdbx_seq_one_letter_code
_entity_poly.pdbx_strand_id
1 'polypeptide(L)'
;MESPNPTVAALQKAQDITSRWSDGELGAEEAQQALKAVFDQWQPGNRASETEQVAEVALTASRIAFQDWLQRGENCEELVTQLRWILDPSKDGITDPALNVYAPQRPE
;
A
#
# COMPACT_ATOMS: atom_id res chain seq x y z
N MET A 1 -11.59 -15.36 -16.43
CA MET A 1 -10.35 -14.76 -15.91
C MET A 1 -10.71 -13.33 -15.56
N GLU A 2 -11.03 -13.07 -14.31
CA GLU A 2 -11.34 -11.72 -13.84
C GLU A 2 -10.07 -10.88 -13.97
N SER A 3 -10.15 -9.81 -14.76
CA SER A 3 -9.08 -8.82 -14.84
C SER A 3 -8.77 -8.37 -13.42
N PRO A 4 -7.50 -8.42 -12.96
CA PRO A 4 -7.18 -7.95 -11.62
C PRO A 4 -7.61 -6.49 -11.53
N ASN A 5 -8.51 -6.19 -10.58
CA ASN A 5 -8.98 -4.83 -10.35
C ASN A 5 -7.75 -3.93 -10.17
N PRO A 6 -7.56 -2.88 -11.00
CA PRO A 6 -6.29 -2.14 -11.07
C PRO A 6 -5.92 -1.51 -9.72
N THR A 7 -6.92 -1.14 -8.92
CA THR A 7 -6.75 -0.64 -7.55
C THR A 7 -6.22 -1.71 -6.60
N VAL A 8 -6.75 -2.93 -6.65
CA VAL A 8 -6.27 -4.04 -5.80
C VAL A 8 -4.83 -4.41 -6.18
N ALA A 9 -4.53 -4.48 -7.48
CA ALA A 9 -3.18 -4.75 -7.95
C ALA A 9 -2.18 -3.65 -7.54
N ALA A 10 -2.59 -2.37 -7.55
CA ALA A 10 -1.78 -1.27 -7.07
C ALA A 10 -1.53 -1.36 -5.56
N LEU A 11 -2.54 -1.73 -4.77
CA LEU A 11 -2.40 -1.96 -3.32
C LEU A 11 -1.38 -3.06 -3.04
N GLN A 12 -1.50 -4.20 -3.70
CA GLN A 12 -0.60 -5.34 -3.52
C GLN A 12 0.85 -4.97 -3.84
N LYS A 13 1.07 -4.19 -4.91
CA LYS A 13 2.41 -3.67 -5.22
C LYS A 13 2.93 -2.72 -4.14
N ALA A 14 2.11 -1.80 -3.66
CA ALA A 14 2.51 -0.87 -2.60
C ALA A 14 2.86 -1.62 -1.30
N GLN A 15 2.08 -2.65 -0.95
CA GLN A 15 2.36 -3.53 0.19
C GLN A 15 3.68 -4.29 0.02
N ASP A 16 3.93 -4.88 -1.16
CA ASP A 16 5.18 -5.57 -1.47
C ASP A 16 6.40 -4.67 -1.29
N ILE A 17 6.37 -3.49 -1.93
CA ILE A 17 7.47 -2.52 -1.85
C ILE A 17 7.70 -2.08 -0.41
N THR A 18 6.64 -1.77 0.32
CA THR A 18 6.72 -1.34 1.72
C THR A 18 7.24 -2.46 2.63
N SER A 19 6.83 -3.70 2.41
CA SER A 19 7.32 -4.86 3.17
C SER A 19 8.82 -5.07 2.96
N ARG A 20 9.27 -5.09 1.70
CA ARG A 20 10.68 -5.26 1.34
C ARG A 20 11.54 -4.10 1.82
N TRP A 21 11.00 -2.89 1.81
CA TRP A 21 11.66 -1.73 2.40
C TRP A 21 11.78 -1.87 3.92
N SER A 22 10.71 -2.30 4.60
CA SER A 22 10.72 -2.51 6.06
C SER A 22 11.65 -3.65 6.49
N ASP A 23 11.84 -4.67 5.66
CA ASP A 23 12.74 -5.81 5.94
C ASP A 23 14.22 -5.49 5.61
N GLY A 24 14.47 -4.36 4.93
CA GLY A 24 15.81 -3.96 4.48
C GLY A 24 16.27 -4.65 3.20
N GLU A 25 15.40 -5.42 2.55
CA GLU A 25 15.65 -6.03 1.24
C GLU A 25 15.66 -5.01 0.09
N LEU A 26 14.99 -3.86 0.29
CA LEU A 26 14.93 -2.76 -0.66
C LEU A 26 15.46 -1.48 -0.02
N GLY A 27 16.40 -0.80 -0.68
CA GLY A 27 16.93 0.48 -0.22
C GLY A 27 15.84 1.57 -0.18
N ALA A 28 15.99 2.55 0.70
CA ALA A 28 15.00 3.61 0.87
C ALA A 28 14.72 4.39 -0.43
N GLU A 29 15.77 4.72 -1.19
CA GLU A 29 15.62 5.44 -2.47
C GLU A 29 14.88 4.58 -3.51
N GLU A 30 15.22 3.29 -3.62
CA GLU A 30 14.57 2.35 -4.54
C GLU A 30 13.09 2.14 -4.17
N ALA A 31 12.80 1.99 -2.87
CA ALA A 31 11.44 1.85 -2.36
C ALA A 31 10.59 3.09 -2.65
N GLN A 32 11.15 4.29 -2.44
CA GLN A 32 10.47 5.55 -2.73
C GLN A 32 10.19 5.71 -4.22
N GLN A 33 11.16 5.39 -5.09
CA GLN A 33 10.95 5.45 -6.54
C GLN A 33 9.87 4.47 -7.00
N ALA A 34 9.89 3.25 -6.46
CA ALA A 34 8.89 2.23 -6.77
C ALA A 34 7.49 2.63 -6.28
N LEU A 35 7.37 3.13 -5.03
CA LEU A 35 6.10 3.64 -4.49
C LEU A 35 5.58 4.82 -5.29
N LYS A 36 6.45 5.77 -5.64
CA LYS A 36 6.10 6.90 -6.50
C LYS A 36 5.55 6.40 -7.84
N ALA A 37 6.20 5.42 -8.47
CA ALA A 37 5.74 4.86 -9.74
C ALA A 37 4.34 4.21 -9.61
N VAL A 38 4.06 3.51 -8.51
CA VAL A 38 2.73 2.98 -8.23
C VAL A 38 1.70 4.09 -8.13
N PHE A 39 1.96 5.15 -7.35
CA PHE A 39 1.02 6.26 -7.17
C PHE A 39 0.84 7.14 -8.42
N ASP A 40 1.83 7.20 -9.30
CA ASP A 40 1.79 7.95 -10.56
C ASP A 40 0.95 7.21 -11.62
N GLN A 41 1.10 5.88 -11.67
CA GLN A 41 0.36 5.01 -12.59
C GLN A 41 -1.08 4.73 -12.12
N TRP A 42 -1.31 4.72 -10.81
CA TRP A 42 -2.62 4.45 -10.24
C TRP A 42 -3.52 5.68 -10.29
N GLN A 43 -4.75 5.47 -10.77
CA GLN A 43 -5.84 6.44 -10.71
C GLN A 43 -7.03 5.83 -9.97
N PRO A 44 -7.74 6.61 -9.15
CA PRO A 44 -8.96 6.16 -8.50
C PRO A 44 -9.99 5.76 -9.56
N GLY A 45 -10.61 4.60 -9.34
CA GLY A 45 -11.47 3.93 -10.31
C GLY A 45 -12.94 3.97 -9.93
N ASN A 46 -13.78 3.29 -10.72
CA ASN A 46 -15.16 3.09 -10.32
C ASN A 46 -15.21 2.02 -9.22
N ARG A 47 -15.66 2.39 -8.02
CA ARG A 47 -15.73 1.52 -6.84
C ARG A 47 -16.85 0.49 -7.01
N ALA A 48 -16.60 -0.58 -7.76
CA ALA A 48 -17.61 -1.58 -8.06
C ALA A 48 -17.79 -2.58 -6.91
N SER A 49 -16.83 -2.68 -5.98
CA SER A 49 -16.85 -3.61 -4.86
C SER A 49 -16.25 -3.01 -3.58
N GLU A 50 -16.67 -3.54 -2.42
CA GLU A 50 -16.14 -3.14 -1.10
C GLU A 50 -14.61 -3.32 -1.03
N THR A 51 -14.11 -4.41 -1.60
CA THR A 51 -12.67 -4.69 -1.75
C THR A 51 -11.92 -3.58 -2.48
N GLU A 52 -12.49 -3.05 -3.57
CA GLU A 52 -11.89 -1.93 -4.31
C GLU A 52 -11.99 -0.62 -3.55
N GLN A 53 -13.07 -0.40 -2.82
CA GLN A 53 -13.22 0.78 -1.97
C GLN A 53 -12.17 0.80 -0.87
N VAL A 54 -11.92 -0.34 -0.22
CA VAL A 54 -10.88 -0.48 0.82
C VAL A 54 -9.50 -0.25 0.22
N ALA A 55 -9.19 -0.90 -0.90
CA ALA A 55 -7.92 -0.72 -1.58
C ALA A 55 -7.68 0.72 -2.01
N GLU A 56 -8.71 1.40 -2.53
CA GLU A 56 -8.63 2.80 -2.91
C GLU A 56 -8.42 3.72 -1.71
N VAL A 57 -9.10 3.48 -0.60
CA VAL A 57 -8.92 4.26 0.65
C VAL A 57 -7.50 4.11 1.16
N ALA A 58 -6.98 2.88 1.24
CA ALA A 58 -5.61 2.61 1.66
C ALA A 58 -4.59 3.29 0.73
N LEU A 59 -4.71 3.11 -0.59
CA LEU A 59 -3.81 3.75 -1.57
C LEU A 59 -3.88 5.28 -1.52
N THR A 60 -5.07 5.86 -1.34
CA THR A 60 -5.24 7.31 -1.22
C THR A 60 -4.52 7.83 0.03
N ALA A 61 -4.73 7.19 1.18
CA ALA A 61 -4.07 7.58 2.42
C ALA A 61 -2.54 7.40 2.33
N SER A 62 -2.04 6.32 1.73
CA SER A 62 -0.61 6.10 1.53
C SER A 62 0.00 7.13 0.60
N ARG A 63 -0.69 7.51 -0.48
CA ARG A 63 -0.27 8.58 -1.38
C ARG A 63 -0.17 9.92 -0.65
N ILE A 64 -1.15 10.24 0.21
CA ILE A 64 -1.13 11.48 1.00
C ILE A 64 0.06 11.49 1.97
N ALA A 65 0.28 10.41 2.72
CA ALA A 65 1.41 10.29 3.65
C ALA A 65 2.75 10.42 2.90
N PHE A 66 2.87 9.77 1.74
CA PHE A 66 4.07 9.86 0.90
C PHE A 66 4.31 11.27 0.36
N GLN A 67 3.26 11.97 -0.08
CA GLN A 67 3.36 13.34 -0.56
C GLN A 67 3.72 14.32 0.56
N ASP A 68 3.13 14.16 1.75
CA ASP A 68 3.47 14.95 2.93
C ASP A 68 4.94 14.75 3.32
N TRP A 69 5.41 13.50 3.36
CA TRP A 69 6.81 13.18 3.59
C TRP A 69 7.74 13.82 2.54
N LEU A 70 7.39 13.78 1.25
CA LEU A 70 8.16 14.44 0.18
C LEU A 70 8.28 15.95 0.36
N GLN A 71 7.27 16.60 0.95
CA GLN A 71 7.30 18.04 1.21
C GLN A 71 8.17 18.39 2.41
N ARG A 72 8.21 17.52 3.43
CA ARG A 72 8.92 17.78 4.69
C ARG A 72 10.35 17.28 4.71
N GLY A 73 10.67 16.26 3.91
CA GLY A 73 11.99 15.60 3.89
C GLY A 73 12.31 14.85 5.18
N GLU A 74 11.30 14.19 5.77
CA GLU A 74 11.38 13.55 7.10
C GLU A 74 12.05 12.17 7.09
N ASN A 75 12.08 11.51 8.25
CA ASN A 75 12.73 10.21 8.43
C ASN A 75 12.05 9.10 7.60
N CYS A 76 12.85 8.38 6.81
CA CYS A 76 12.44 7.24 5.98
C CYS A 76 11.79 6.09 6.79
N GLU A 77 12.28 5.83 7.99
CA GLU A 77 11.78 4.81 8.91
C GLU A 77 10.38 5.16 9.44
N GLU A 78 10.09 6.44 9.64
CA GLU A 78 8.76 6.88 10.02
C GLU A 78 7.78 6.69 8.87
N LEU A 79 8.18 7.06 7.65
CA LEU A 79 7.35 6.88 6.45
C LEU A 79 7.03 5.39 6.21
N VAL A 80 8.03 4.50 6.23
CA VAL A 80 7.78 3.06 6.00
C VAL A 80 6.86 2.47 7.08
N THR A 81 6.98 2.92 8.33
CA THR A 81 6.11 2.51 9.44
C THR A 81 4.67 2.97 9.20
N GLN A 82 4.48 4.24 8.82
CA GLN A 82 3.16 4.77 8.50
C GLN A 82 2.53 4.06 7.29
N LEU A 83 3.30 3.87 6.21
CA LEU A 83 2.83 3.17 5.02
C LEU A 83 2.43 1.73 5.33
N ARG A 84 3.23 1.01 6.12
CA ARG A 84 2.92 -0.37 6.52
C ARG A 84 1.61 -0.45 7.28
N TRP A 85 1.34 0.51 8.16
CA TRP A 85 0.08 0.59 8.88
C TRP A 85 -1.09 0.96 7.97
N ILE A 86 -0.94 1.96 7.09
CA ILE A 86 -2.03 2.41 6.20
C ILE A 86 -2.41 1.33 5.19
N LEU A 87 -1.40 0.64 4.64
CA LEU A 87 -1.55 -0.39 3.62
C LEU A 87 -2.03 -1.72 4.19
N ASP A 88 -2.15 -1.89 5.51
CA ASP A 88 -2.66 -3.10 6.16
C ASP A 88 -4.17 -2.94 6.46
N PRO A 89 -5.07 -3.50 5.63
CA PRO A 89 -6.52 -3.38 5.82
C PRO A 89 -7.02 -4.24 6.99
N SER A 90 -6.20 -5.17 7.49
CA SER A 90 -6.48 -5.92 8.72
C SER A 90 -6.68 -5.02 9.95
N LYS A 91 -6.14 -3.79 9.94
CA LYS A 91 -6.40 -2.79 10.99
C LYS A 91 -7.89 -2.42 11.11
N ASP A 92 -8.64 -2.50 10.01
CA ASP A 92 -10.08 -2.20 9.94
C ASP A 92 -10.95 -3.47 10.07
N GLY A 93 -10.34 -4.60 10.45
CA GLY A 93 -11.05 -5.89 10.58
C GLY A 93 -11.29 -6.62 9.26
N ILE A 94 -10.66 -6.16 8.18
CA ILE A 94 -10.84 -6.70 6.84
C ILE A 94 -9.87 -7.87 6.65
N THR A 95 -10.41 -9.07 6.46
CA THR A 95 -9.64 -10.33 6.33
C THR A 95 -9.58 -10.85 4.89
N ASP A 96 -10.01 -10.03 3.93
CA ASP A 96 -10.00 -10.39 2.51
C ASP A 96 -8.58 -10.76 2.05
N PRO A 97 -8.35 -11.97 1.51
CA PRO A 97 -7.02 -12.44 1.16
C PRO A 97 -6.42 -11.71 -0.06
N ALA A 98 -7.24 -11.10 -0.91
CA ALA A 98 -6.74 -10.28 -2.02
C ALA A 98 -6.18 -8.94 -1.52
N LEU A 99 -6.61 -8.48 -0.35
CA LEU A 99 -6.15 -7.25 0.30
C LEU A 99 -5.09 -7.48 1.38
N ASN A 100 -4.91 -8.72 1.84
CA ASN A 100 -4.02 -9.08 2.94
C ASN A 100 -2.90 -10.04 2.49
N VAL A 101 -2.17 -9.67 1.43
CA VAL A 101 -1.10 -10.53 0.85
C VAL A 101 0.04 -10.79 1.84
N TYR A 102 0.30 -9.83 2.74
CA TYR A 102 1.38 -9.88 3.73
C TYR A 102 0.91 -9.90 5.18
N ALA A 103 -0.41 -10.03 5.43
CA ALA A 103 -0.89 -10.17 6.80
C ALA A 103 -0.35 -11.49 7.38
N PRO A 104 0.23 -11.49 8.59
CA PRO A 104 0.58 -12.74 9.25
C PRO A 104 -0.69 -13.57 9.35
N GLN A 105 -0.67 -14.78 8.78
CA GLN A 105 -1.75 -15.76 8.94
C GLN A 105 -1.95 -15.93 10.45
N ARG A 106 -2.99 -15.31 11.02
CA ARG A 106 -3.34 -15.54 12.42
C ARG A 106 -3.77 -17.01 12.49
N PRO A 107 -3.07 -17.88 13.24
CA PRO A 107 -3.61 -19.20 13.48
C PRO A 107 -4.92 -19.03 14.25
N GLU A 108 -5.97 -19.71 13.76
CA GLU A 108 -7.29 -19.80 14.39
C GLU A 108 -7.21 -20.32 15.84
#